data_AF-A0A3B0T6W2-F1
#
_entry.id   AF-A0A3B0T6W2-F1
#
_cell.length_a   1.000
_cell.length_b   1.000
_cell.length_c   1.000
_cell.angle_alpha   90.00
_cell.angle_beta   90.00
_cell.angle_gamma   90.00
#
_symmetry.space_group_name_H-M   'P 1'
#
loop_
_entity.id
_entity.type
_entity.pdbx_description
1 polymer ?
#
loop_
_entity_poly.entity_id
_entity_poly.type
_entity_poly.pdbx_seq_one_letter_code
_entity_poly.pdbx_strand_id
1 'polypeptide(L)'
;NKYDGLPRVDILRNLKATVLFLSVEPLLEDLGEIDLTNIDWVIVGGESGNQARPMDKTWVENIKTQCDNEDVAFFFKQWGTWGADKVKRNKKVNGKELNGKVWQNYPEIIEKKFELV
;
A
#
# COMPACT_ATOMS: atom_id res chain seq x y z
N ASN A 1 -6.90 -4.86 8.94
CA ASN A 1 -8.23 -4.24 9.12
C ASN A 1 -8.08 -3.10 10.14
N LYS A 2 -9.06 -2.22 10.26
CA LYS A 2 -9.02 -1.01 11.08
C LYS A 2 -8.78 -1.31 12.56
N TYR A 3 -9.42 -2.36 13.07
CA TYR A 3 -9.42 -2.68 14.50
C TYR A 3 -8.19 -3.43 14.99
N ASP A 4 -7.62 -4.31 14.17
CA ASP A 4 -6.46 -5.13 14.55
C ASP A 4 -5.14 -4.56 14.01
N GLY A 5 -5.19 -3.90 12.85
CA GLY A 5 -4.01 -3.43 12.13
C GLY A 5 -3.54 -2.07 12.60
N LEU A 6 -4.43 -1.06 12.63
CA LEU A 6 -4.05 0.31 12.98
C LEU A 6 -3.44 0.45 14.38
N PRO A 7 -3.93 -0.24 15.44
CA PRO A 7 -3.29 -0.14 16.75
C PRO A 7 -1.84 -0.65 16.78
N ARG A 8 -1.41 -1.45 15.79
CA ARG A 8 -0.04 -1.95 15.70
C ARG A 8 0.92 -0.96 15.03
N VAL A 9 0.39 0.05 14.32
CA VAL A 9 1.20 1.10 13.70
C VAL A 9 1.94 1.88 14.79
N ASP A 10 1.28 2.16 15.92
CA ASP A 10 1.91 2.81 17.08
C ASP A 10 3.09 2.04 17.65
N ILE A 11 3.01 0.70 17.65
CA ILE A 11 4.13 -0.13 18.10
C ILE A 11 5.26 -0.05 17.08
N LEU A 12 4.95 -0.18 15.79
CA LEU A 12 5.92 -0.20 14.70
C LEU A 12 6.72 1.10 14.61
N ARG A 13 6.05 2.26 14.63
CA ARG A 13 6.69 3.58 14.45
C ARG A 13 7.67 3.97 15.57
N ASN A 14 7.64 3.25 16.67
CA ASN A 14 8.55 3.44 17.81
C ASN A 14 9.75 2.48 17.81
N LEU A 15 9.85 1.58 16.83
CA LEU A 15 10.98 0.67 16.71
C LEU A 15 12.21 1.36 16.13
N LYS A 16 13.39 0.88 16.51
CA LYS A 16 14.65 1.26 15.89
C LYS A 16 14.94 0.34 14.72
N ALA A 17 14.62 0.77 13.51
CA ALA A 17 14.93 0.06 12.27
C ALA A 17 15.46 1.05 11.23
N THR A 18 16.17 0.50 10.23
CA THR A 18 16.66 1.30 9.08
C THR A 18 15.53 1.72 8.14
N VAL A 19 14.46 0.91 8.06
CA VAL A 19 13.25 1.17 7.29
C VAL A 19 12.07 0.60 8.06
N LEU A 20 11.05 1.42 8.29
CA LEU A 20 9.76 1.05 8.85
C LEU A 20 8.70 1.13 7.75
N PHE A 21 7.93 0.07 7.58
CA PHE A 21 6.94 0.02 6.50
C PHE A 21 5.62 -0.64 6.92
N LEU A 22 4.55 -0.19 6.28
CA LEU A 22 3.23 -0.80 6.39
C LEU A 22 2.93 -1.64 5.16
N SER A 23 2.60 -2.91 5.37
CA SER A 23 2.01 -3.77 4.34
C SER A 23 0.49 -3.79 4.53
N VAL A 24 -0.21 -3.00 3.71
CA VAL A 24 -1.66 -2.86 3.73
C VAL A 24 -2.25 -3.76 2.64
N GLU A 25 -2.07 -5.06 2.82
CA GLU A 25 -2.60 -6.07 1.91
C GLU A 25 -3.13 -7.32 2.64
N PRO A 26 -4.29 -7.87 2.20
CA PRO A 26 -5.23 -7.22 1.29
C PRO A 26 -5.88 -5.99 1.95
N LEU A 27 -6.03 -4.90 1.20
CA LEU A 27 -6.85 -3.77 1.63
C LEU A 27 -8.34 -4.09 1.39
N LEU A 28 -9.09 -4.23 2.48
CA LEU A 28 -10.45 -4.76 2.48
C LEU A 28 -11.51 -3.76 2.89
N GLU A 29 -11.11 -2.59 3.35
CA GLU A 29 -11.95 -1.51 3.83
C GLU A 29 -11.18 -0.19 3.79
N ASP A 30 -11.88 0.94 3.94
CA ASP A 30 -11.22 2.20 4.20
C ASP A 30 -10.65 2.22 5.63
N LEU A 31 -9.36 2.47 5.76
CA LEU A 31 -8.71 2.59 7.06
C LEU A 31 -8.95 3.95 7.72
N GLY A 32 -9.41 4.94 6.94
CA GLY A 32 -9.49 6.33 7.40
C GLY A 32 -8.10 6.94 7.50
N GLU A 33 -7.88 7.75 8.53
CA GLU A 33 -6.58 8.35 8.82
C GLU A 33 -5.64 7.34 9.49
N ILE A 34 -4.39 7.33 9.05
CA ILE A 34 -3.30 6.52 9.58
C ILE A 34 -2.22 7.49 10.04
N ASP A 35 -1.73 7.34 11.27
CA ASP A 35 -0.56 8.09 11.73
C ASP A 35 0.70 7.49 11.06
N LEU A 36 1.23 8.16 10.04
CA LEU A 36 2.43 7.72 9.31
C LEU A 36 3.72 8.35 9.84
N THR A 37 3.68 9.01 11.00
CA THR A 37 4.87 9.54 11.66
C THR A 37 5.93 8.44 11.81
N ASN A 38 7.15 8.66 11.31
CA ASN A 38 8.26 7.71 11.29
C ASN A 38 8.02 6.42 10.49
N ILE A 39 7.06 6.42 9.56
CA ILE A 39 6.91 5.35 8.57
C ILE A 39 7.57 5.80 7.27
N ASP A 40 8.47 4.98 6.74
CA ASP A 40 9.21 5.31 5.51
C ASP A 40 8.47 4.85 4.25
N TRP A 41 7.63 3.81 4.37
CA TRP A 41 7.06 3.14 3.21
C TRP A 41 5.68 2.53 3.47
N VAL A 42 4.75 2.70 2.53
CA VAL A 42 3.45 2.03 2.55
C VAL A 42 3.25 1.24 1.27
N ILE A 43 2.98 -0.05 1.42
CA ILE A 43 2.66 -0.99 0.34
C ILE A 43 1.16 -1.28 0.39
N VAL A 44 0.46 -1.06 -0.72
CA VAL A 44 -0.99 -1.32 -0.82
C VAL A 44 -1.27 -2.35 -1.92
N GLY A 45 -2.14 -3.32 -1.64
CA GLY A 45 -2.54 -4.31 -2.63
C GLY A 45 -3.89 -4.97 -2.35
N GLY A 46 -4.58 -5.37 -3.41
CA GLY A 46 -5.83 -6.11 -3.32
C GLY A 46 -5.63 -7.63 -3.24
N GLU A 47 -6.69 -8.31 -2.79
CA GLU A 47 -6.69 -9.76 -2.54
C GLU A 47 -6.61 -10.58 -3.83
N SER A 48 -5.93 -11.74 -3.78
CA SER A 48 -5.83 -12.67 -4.90
C SER A 48 -6.41 -14.04 -4.56
N GLY A 49 -6.79 -14.82 -5.56
CA GLY A 49 -7.43 -16.13 -5.40
C GLY A 49 -8.92 -16.14 -5.75
N ASN A 50 -9.55 -17.32 -5.73
CA ASN A 50 -10.93 -17.51 -6.19
C ASN A 50 -11.97 -16.79 -5.30
N GLN A 51 -11.69 -16.71 -4.00
CA GLN A 51 -12.55 -16.05 -3.01
C GLN A 51 -12.12 -14.61 -2.70
N ALA A 52 -11.26 -14.03 -3.54
CA ALA A 52 -10.80 -12.67 -3.34
C ALA A 52 -11.99 -11.69 -3.27
N ARG A 53 -11.87 -10.71 -2.37
CA ARG A 53 -12.79 -9.58 -2.22
C ARG A 53 -12.32 -8.39 -3.05
N PRO A 54 -13.24 -7.59 -3.62
CA PRO A 54 -12.88 -6.40 -4.37
C PRO A 54 -12.39 -5.30 -3.41
N MET A 55 -11.27 -4.68 -3.76
CA MET A 55 -10.78 -3.46 -3.12
C MET A 55 -11.46 -2.25 -3.76
N ASP A 56 -11.75 -1.21 -2.98
CA ASP A 56 -12.19 0.07 -3.53
C ASP A 56 -11.03 0.97 -3.93
N LYS A 57 -11.19 1.65 -5.07
CA LYS A 57 -10.20 2.59 -5.58
C LYS A 57 -10.04 3.77 -4.62
N THR A 58 -11.14 4.25 -4.05
CA THR A 58 -11.14 5.38 -3.11
C THR A 58 -10.31 5.10 -1.85
N TRP A 59 -10.27 3.85 -1.38
CA TRP A 59 -9.47 3.45 -0.22
C TRP A 59 -7.96 3.55 -0.51
N VAL A 60 -7.54 3.11 -1.70
CA VAL A 60 -6.14 3.21 -2.13
C VAL A 60 -5.74 4.67 -2.33
N GLU A 61 -6.62 5.48 -2.92
CA GLU A 61 -6.40 6.91 -3.13
C GLU A 61 -6.30 7.69 -1.82
N ASN A 62 -7.09 7.32 -0.81
CA ASN A 62 -7.00 7.88 0.54
C ASN A 62 -5.59 7.65 1.13
N ILE A 63 -5.11 6.39 1.13
CA ILE A 63 -3.77 6.06 1.64
C ILE A 63 -2.68 6.77 0.84
N LYS A 64 -2.81 6.83 -0.49
CA LYS A 64 -1.86 7.54 -1.36
C LYS A 64 -1.75 9.02 -0.99
N THR A 65 -2.90 9.67 -0.76
CA THR A 65 -2.95 11.09 -0.40
C THR A 65 -2.26 11.35 0.93
N GLN A 66 -2.47 10.48 1.93
CA GLN A 66 -1.78 10.57 3.22
C GLN A 66 -0.26 10.39 3.06
N CYS A 67 0.17 9.41 2.25
CA CYS A 67 1.60 9.22 1.95
C CYS A 67 2.21 10.46 1.28
N ASP A 68 1.50 11.09 0.33
CA ASP A 68 1.98 12.29 -0.34
C ASP A 68 2.09 13.50 0.61
N ASN A 69 1.16 13.62 1.56
CA ASN A 69 1.16 14.71 2.54
C ASN A 69 2.28 14.57 3.58
N GLU A 70 2.69 13.34 3.89
CA GLU A 70 3.71 13.04 4.91
C GLU A 70 5.08 12.67 4.30
N ASP A 71 5.25 12.81 2.98
CA ASP A 71 6.47 12.45 2.23
C ASP A 71 6.91 10.99 2.45
N VAL A 72 5.93 10.09 2.52
CA VAL A 72 6.15 8.65 2.71
C VAL A 72 6.16 7.95 1.36
N ALA A 73 7.11 7.05 1.14
CA ALA A 73 7.16 6.29 -0.11
C ALA A 73 5.88 5.44 -0.25
N PHE A 74 5.26 5.51 -1.43
CA PHE A 74 4.06 4.74 -1.73
C PHE A 74 4.30 3.70 -2.83
N PHE A 75 3.91 2.47 -2.54
CA PHE A 75 4.00 1.35 -3.46
C PHE A 75 2.64 0.67 -3.64
N PHE A 76 2.02 0.89 -4.78
CA PHE A 76 0.88 0.11 -5.23
C PHE A 76 1.37 -1.19 -5.87
N LYS A 77 1.09 -2.31 -5.18
CA LYS A 77 1.51 -3.63 -5.61
C LYS A 77 0.70 -4.12 -6.80
N GLN A 78 -0.63 -4.15 -6.64
CA GLN A 78 -1.60 -4.61 -7.66
C GLN A 78 -3.05 -4.49 -7.15
N TRP A 79 -4.01 -4.58 -8.07
CA TRP A 79 -5.45 -4.69 -7.75
C TRP A 79 -5.88 -6.07 -7.22
N GLY A 80 -5.18 -7.15 -7.59
CA GLY A 80 -5.58 -8.52 -7.24
C GLY A 80 -6.56 -9.14 -8.25
N THR A 81 -7.42 -10.07 -7.80
CA THR A 81 -8.37 -10.78 -8.68
C THR A 81 -9.43 -9.86 -9.28
N TRP A 82 -9.80 -8.79 -8.57
CA TRP A 82 -10.74 -7.78 -9.04
C TRP A 82 -9.98 -6.56 -9.54
N GLY A 83 -10.27 -6.09 -10.75
CA GLY A 83 -9.69 -4.86 -11.28
C GLY A 83 -10.27 -3.60 -10.63
N ALA A 84 -9.70 -2.45 -10.96
CA ALA A 84 -10.25 -1.13 -10.57
C ALA A 84 -11.70 -0.95 -11.03
N ASP A 85 -12.05 -1.59 -12.14
CA ASP A 85 -13.38 -1.64 -12.76
C ASP A 85 -14.34 -2.65 -12.09
N LYS A 86 -13.92 -3.28 -10.98
CA LYS A 86 -14.66 -4.34 -10.27
C LYS A 86 -14.98 -5.55 -11.15
N VAL A 87 -14.16 -5.84 -12.17
CA VAL A 87 -14.30 -7.06 -12.97
C VAL A 87 -13.25 -8.10 -12.56
N LYS A 88 -13.69 -9.36 -12.40
CA LYS A 88 -12.80 -10.48 -12.07
C LYS A 88 -11.94 -10.89 -13.27
N ARG A 89 -10.63 -10.92 -13.10
CA ARG A 89 -9.65 -11.44 -14.08
C ARG A 89 -8.43 -12.02 -13.34
N ASN A 90 -7.47 -12.53 -14.11
CA ASN A 90 -6.16 -12.85 -13.54
C ASN A 90 -5.51 -11.56 -12.99
N LYS A 91 -4.89 -11.63 -11.79
CA LYS A 91 -4.21 -10.48 -11.18
C LYS A 91 -3.17 -9.82 -12.07
N LYS A 92 -2.48 -10.59 -12.92
CA LYS A 92 -1.51 -10.05 -13.89
C LYS A 92 -2.17 -9.16 -14.93
N VAL A 93 -3.42 -9.45 -15.29
CA VAL A 93 -4.22 -8.65 -16.25
C VAL A 93 -4.75 -7.39 -15.60
N ASN A 94 -5.25 -7.47 -14.36
CA ASN A 94 -5.71 -6.28 -13.63
C ASN A 94 -4.56 -5.33 -13.27
N GLY A 95 -3.34 -5.86 -13.14
CA GLY A 95 -2.12 -5.07 -13.10
C GLY A 95 -1.97 -4.21 -11.85
N LYS A 96 -1.12 -3.20 -12.00
CA LYS A 96 -0.55 -2.35 -10.93
C LYS A 96 -0.67 -0.85 -11.23
N GLU A 97 -1.59 -0.49 -12.10
CA GLU A 97 -1.85 0.92 -12.42
C GLU A 97 -2.93 1.47 -11.50
N LEU A 98 -2.63 2.59 -10.85
CA LEU A 98 -3.60 3.41 -10.13
C LEU A 98 -3.65 4.76 -10.85
N ASN A 99 -4.85 5.13 -11.34
CA ASN A 99 -5.05 6.34 -12.15
C ASN A 99 -4.17 6.39 -13.41
N GLY A 100 -4.00 5.25 -14.10
CA GLY A 100 -3.22 5.15 -15.33
C GLY A 100 -1.71 5.29 -15.12
N LYS A 101 -1.24 5.25 -13.86
CA LYS A 101 0.18 5.33 -13.52
C LYS A 101 0.59 4.18 -12.60
N VAL A 102 1.81 3.69 -12.78
CA VAL A 102 2.45 2.75 -11.85
C VAL A 102 3.09 3.54 -10.70
N TRP A 103 2.74 3.20 -9.47
CA TRP A 103 3.30 3.78 -8.27
C TRP A 103 4.07 2.71 -7.52
N GLN A 104 5.39 2.65 -7.69
CA GLN A 104 6.25 1.64 -7.08
C GLN A 104 7.49 2.30 -6.51
N ASN A 105 7.26 3.33 -5.69
CA ASN A 105 8.33 4.10 -5.09
C ASN A 105 8.91 3.33 -3.91
N TYR A 106 10.20 3.52 -3.68
CA TYR A 106 10.91 2.99 -2.51
C TYR A 106 11.39 4.15 -1.64
N PRO A 107 11.63 3.93 -0.35
CA PRO A 107 12.37 4.88 0.48
C PRO A 107 13.73 5.21 -0.14
N GLU A 108 14.16 6.47 -0.04
CA GLU A 108 15.42 6.94 -0.60
C GLU A 108 16.63 6.10 -0.13
N ILE A 109 16.61 5.63 1.12
CA ILE A 109 17.65 4.75 1.68
C ILE A 109 17.73 3.37 1.00
N ILE A 110 16.62 2.88 0.44
CA ILE A 110 16.59 1.66 -0.36
C ILE A 110 17.06 1.96 -1.79
N GLU A 111 16.61 3.07 -2.39
CA GLU A 111 17.03 3.48 -3.74
C GLU A 111 18.55 3.63 -3.85
N LYS A 112 19.16 4.33 -2.88
CA LYS A 112 20.62 4.48 -2.80
C LYS A 112 21.37 3.14 -2.71
N LYS A 113 20.77 2.09 -2.15
CA LYS A 113 21.39 0.75 -2.13
C LYS A 113 21.38 0.08 -3.50
N PHE A 114 20.38 0.34 -4.33
CA PHE A 114 20.31 -0.22 -5.68
C PHE A 114 21.32 0.45 -6.62
N GLU A 115 21.65 1.73 -6.41
CA GLU A 115 22.65 2.46 -7.21
C GLU A 115 24.10 2.04 -6.92
N LEU A 116 24.33 1.40 -5.78
CA LEU A 116 25.65 0.94 -5.32
C LEU A 116 25.99 -0.50 -5.78
N VAL A 117 25.14 -1.14 -6.57
CA VAL A 117 25.30 -2.50 -7.11
C VAL A 117 25.46 -2.44 -8.63
#